data_AF-A0A969ZLW5-F1
#
_entry.id   AF-A0A969ZLW5-F1
#
_cell.length_a   1.000
_cell.length_b   1.000
_cell.length_c   1.000
_cell.angle_alpha   90.00
_cell.angle_beta   90.00
_cell.angle_gamma   90.00
#
_symmetry.space_group_name_H-M   'P 1'
#
loop_
_entity.id
_entity.type
_entity.pdbx_description
1 polymer ?
#
loop_
_entity_poly.entity_id
_entity_poly.type
_entity_poly.pdbx_seq_one_letter_code
_entity_poly.pdbx_strand_id
1 'polypeptide(L)' 'AVMSFTFAMKAEEVHAKLYQDALENLDNTEEVFYYLCPVCGNIEKFRPDKCSICGVAGDKFIEY' A
#
# COMPACT_ATOMS: atom_id res chain seq x y z
N ALA A 1 -4.81 -14.75 14.95
CA ALA A 1 -3.37 -14.75 14.62
C ALA A 1 -3.10 -14.99 13.13
N VAL A 2 -3.58 -16.09 12.52
CA VAL A 2 -3.27 -16.40 11.11
C VAL A 2 -3.62 -15.26 10.14
N MET A 3 -4.84 -14.72 10.24
CA MET A 3 -5.29 -13.62 9.38
C MET A 3 -4.41 -12.37 9.47
N SER A 4 -4.04 -11.93 10.69
CA SER A 4 -3.20 -10.75 10.89
C SER A 4 -1.80 -10.96 10.31
N PHE A 5 -1.22 -12.16 10.45
CA PHE A 5 0.06 -12.49 9.83
C PHE A 5 -0.03 -12.56 8.29
N THR A 6 -1.12 -13.11 7.74
CA THR A 6 -1.32 -13.12 6.28
C THR A 6 -1.48 -11.71 5.71
N PHE A 7 -2.21 -10.83 6.40
CA PHE A 7 -2.37 -9.44 5.99
C PHE A 7 -1.05 -8.67 6.04
N ALA A 8 -0.32 -8.78 7.16
CA ALA A 8 0.99 -8.17 7.29
C ALA A 8 1.95 -8.66 6.21
N MET A 9 2.09 -9.98 6.02
CA MET A 9 2.98 -10.55 5.01
C MET A 9 2.69 -10.01 3.60
N LYS A 10 1.42 -9.95 3.19
CA LYS A 10 1.03 -9.38 1.89
C LYS A 10 1.29 -7.88 1.79
N ALA A 11 1.09 -7.12 2.87
CA ALA A 11 1.39 -5.69 2.89
C ALA A 11 2.91 -5.45 2.78
N GLU A 12 3.73 -6.23 3.51
CA GLU A 12 5.19 -6.10 3.44
C GLU A 12 5.75 -6.45 2.05
N GLU A 13 5.12 -7.37 1.30
CA GLU A 13 5.49 -7.61 -0.10
C GLU A 13 5.25 -6.38 -0.99
N VAL A 14 4.21 -5.58 -0.72
CA VAL A 14 3.93 -4.33 -1.42
C VAL A 14 4.90 -3.24 -0.98
N HIS A 15 5.16 -3.12 0.33
CA HIS A 15 6.12 -2.15 0.85
C HIS A 15 7.52 -2.36 0.28
N ALA A 16 7.98 -3.61 0.22
CA ALA A 16 9.28 -3.94 -0.37
C ALA A 16 9.40 -3.46 -1.82
N LYS A 17 8.33 -3.63 -2.63
CA LYS A 17 8.29 -3.12 -4.00
C LYS A 17 8.31 -1.60 -4.05
N LEU A 18 7.52 -0.93 -3.21
CA LEU A 18 7.51 0.54 -3.17
C LEU A 18 8.85 1.13 -2.74
N TYR A 19 9.53 0.52 -1.77
CA TYR A 19 10.88 0.93 -1.38
C TYR A 19 11.90 0.68 -2.50
N GLN A 20 11.82 -0.46 -3.19
CA GLN A 20 12.69 -0.75 -4.33
C GLN A 20 12.47 0.28 -5.45
N ASP A 21 11.22 0.56 -5.82
CA ASP A 21 10.86 1.60 -6.78
C ASP A 21 11.45 2.96 -6.38
N ALA A 22 11.33 3.33 -5.10
CA ALA A 22 11.87 4.61 -4.60
C ALA A 22 13.39 4.67 -4.68
N LEU A 23 14.09 3.57 -4.34
CA LEU A 23 15.55 3.47 -4.45
C LEU A 23 16.04 3.54 -5.90
N GLU A 24 15.29 2.96 -6.83
CA GLU A 24 15.61 3.00 -8.27
C GLU A 24 15.33 4.37 -8.90
N ASN A 25 14.47 5.18 -8.27
CA ASN A 25 14.01 6.46 -8.79
C ASN A 25 14.29 7.62 -7.83
N LEU A 26 15.43 7.59 -7.11
CA LEU A 26 15.80 8.61 -6.11
C LEU A 26 15.87 10.04 -6.67
N ASP A 27 16.22 10.19 -7.95
CA ASP A 27 16.30 11.49 -8.62
C ASP A 27 14.96 11.95 -9.21
N ASN A 28 13.90 11.12 -9.12
CA ASN A 28 12.57 11.52 -9.57
C ASN A 28 11.97 12.52 -8.56
N THR A 29 11.53 13.65 -9.07
CA THR A 29 10.95 14.75 -8.30
C THR A 29 9.43 14.88 -8.49
N GLU A 30 8.82 13.94 -9.23
CA GLU A 30 7.38 13.87 -9.37
C GLU A 30 6.71 13.66 -8.01
N GLU A 31 5.61 14.38 -7.81
CA GLU A 31 4.76 14.22 -6.64
C GLU A 31 4.08 12.85 -6.70
N VAL A 32 4.21 12.09 -5.62
CA VAL A 32 3.61 10.76 -5.47
C VAL A 32 2.68 10.77 -4.27
N PHE A 33 1.42 10.41 -4.49
CA PHE A 33 0.45 10.21 -3.43
C PHE A 33 0.49 8.77 -2.95
N TYR A 34 0.37 8.57 -1.64
CA TYR A 34 0.28 7.23 -1.07
C TYR A 34 -1.05 7.04 -0.37
N TYR A 35 -1.72 5.93 -0.67
CA TYR A 35 -3.01 5.58 -0.12
C TYR A 35 -2.86 4.38 0.81
N LEU A 36 -3.08 4.59 2.10
CA LEU A 36 -2.99 3.57 3.14
C LEU A 36 -4.35 2.93 3.40
N CYS A 37 -4.41 1.60 3.32
CA CYS A 37 -5.54 0.81 3.79
C CYS A 37 -5.54 0.73 5.33
N PRO A 38 -6.56 1.25 6.03
CA PRO A 38 -6.57 1.29 7.50
C PRO A 38 -6.83 -0.08 8.16
N VAL A 39 -7.13 -1.12 7.36
CA VAL A 39 -7.49 -2.45 7.87
C VAL A 39 -6.30 -3.41 7.87
N CYS A 40 -5.50 -3.40 6.80
CA CYS A 40 -4.44 -4.39 6.60
C CYS A 40 -3.06 -3.80 6.32
N GLY A 41 -2.94 -2.47 6.24
CA GLY A 41 -1.68 -1.79 6.02
C GLY A 41 -1.21 -1.74 4.56
N ASN A 42 -2.02 -2.14 3.57
CA ASN A 42 -1.64 -2.01 2.16
C ASN A 42 -1.38 -0.54 1.80
N ILE A 43 -0.36 -0.27 0.99
CA ILE A 43 -0.08 1.06 0.44
C ILE A 43 -0.14 0.99 -1.09
N GLU A 44 -0.87 1.92 -1.71
CA GLU A 44 -0.98 2.03 -3.17
C GLU A 44 -0.67 3.47 -3.64
N LYS A 45 -0.13 3.64 -4.85
CA LYS A 45 0.15 4.98 -5.45
C LYS A 45 -1.11 5.66 -6.04
N PHE A 46 -2.23 4.94 -6.06
CA PHE A 46 -3.55 5.44 -6.46
C PHE A 46 -4.61 4.83 -5.55
N ARG A 47 -5.75 5.50 -5.35
CA ARG A 47 -6.86 4.94 -4.58
C ARG A 47 -7.55 3.82 -5.40
N PRO A 48 -7.52 2.55 -4.96
CA PRO A 48 -8.25 1.48 -5.65
C PRO A 48 -9.74 1.54 -5.33
N ASP A 49 -10.60 0.84 -6.07
CA ASP A 49 -12.01 0.65 -5.69
C ASP A 49 -12.16 -0.22 -4.44
N LYS A 50 -11.24 -1.18 -4.27
CA LYS A 50 -11.23 -2.15 -3.18
C LYS A 50 -9.81 -2.62 -2.90
N CYS A 51 -9.44 -2.74 -1.63
CA CYS A 51 -8.14 -3.28 -1.23
C CYS A 51 -7.97 -4.72 -1.72
N SER A 52 -6.88 -4.97 -2.45
CA SER A 52 -6.53 -6.30 -2.98
C SER A 52 -6.19 -7.33 -1.89
N ILE A 53 -5.85 -6.89 -0.67
CA ILE A 53 -5.46 -7.76 0.44
C ILE A 53 -6.67 -8.15 1.31
N CYS A 54 -7.41 -7.17 1.85
CA CYS A 54 -8.48 -7.41 2.83
C CYS A 54 -9.88 -7.12 2.29
N GLY A 55 -10.00 -6.50 1.12
CA GLY A 55 -11.28 -6.23 0.50
C GLY A 55 -12.07 -5.06 1.06
N VAL A 56 -11.48 -4.18 1.86
CA VAL A 56 -12.14 -2.93 2.26
C VAL A 56 -12.36 -2.02 1.05
N ALA A 57 -13.45 -1.25 1.04
CA ALA A 57 -13.72 -0.27 -0.01
C ALA A 57 -12.64 0.82 -0.08
N GLY A 58 -12.38 1.30 -1.29
CA GLY A 58 -11.37 2.30 -1.62
C GLY A 58 -11.55 3.65 -0.95
N ASP A 59 -12.80 4.04 -0.74
CA ASP A 59 -13.18 5.28 -0.05
C ASP A 59 -12.65 5.35 1.40
N LYS A 60 -12.29 4.20 2.00
CA LYS A 60 -11.69 4.13 3.34
C LYS A 60 -10.17 4.32 3.36
N PHE A 61 -9.51 4.38 2.21
CA PHE A 61 -8.06 4.61 2.17
C PHE A 61 -7.73 6.04 2.58
N ILE A 62 -6.68 6.18 3.38
CA ILE A 62 -6.15 7.46 3.87
C ILE A 62 -5.04 7.90 2.93
N GLU A 63 -5.14 9.12 2.41
CA GLU A 63 -4.12 9.74 1.55
C GLU A 63 -3.01 10.37 2.39
N TYR A 64 -1.77 10.19 1.94
CA TYR A 64 -0.53 10.71 2.50
C TYR A 64 0.31 11.38 1.40
#